data_AF-A0A1C6JA50-F1
#
_entry.id   AF-A0A1C6JA50-F1
#
_cell.length_a   1.000
_cell.length_b   1.000
_cell.length_c   1.000
_cell.angle_alpha   90.00
_cell.angle_beta   90.00
_cell.angle_gamma   90.00
#
_symmetry.space_group_name_H-M   'P 1'
#
loop_
_entity.id
_entity.type
_entity.pdbx_description
1 polymer ?
#
loop_
_entity_poly.entity_id
_entity_poly.type
_entity_poly.pdbx_seq_one_letter_code
_entity_poly.pdbx_strand_id
1 'polypeptide(L)'
;MWLDNASDIDILFYEPYARIIADIAKNEQYNPLTVGVFGLWGAGKSTLLKLIGEKLKSQDGIICVTINAWMFESYDDAKTAIM
;
A
#
# COMPACT_ATOMS: atom_id res chain seq x y z
N MET A 1 10.77 16.32 -10.58
CA MET A 1 9.67 15.72 -9.79
C MET A 1 10.28 15.21 -8.50
N TRP A 2 9.78 15.64 -7.33
CA TRP A 2 10.37 15.28 -6.04
C TRP A 2 10.26 13.76 -5.84
N LEU A 3 11.35 13.10 -5.44
CA LEU A 3 11.38 11.68 -5.14
C LEU A 3 10.68 11.44 -3.79
N ASP A 4 9.38 11.16 -3.81
CA ASP A 4 8.66 10.64 -2.65
C ASP A 4 8.87 9.12 -2.57
N ASN A 5 10.02 8.72 -2.00
CA ASN A 5 10.30 7.31 -1.74
C ASN A 5 9.81 6.94 -0.34
N ALA A 6 9.05 5.84 -0.26
CA ALA A 6 8.73 5.23 1.02
C ALA A 6 10.03 4.84 1.76
N SER A 7 10.10 5.16 3.04
CA SER A 7 11.24 4.80 3.88
C SER A 7 11.24 3.29 4.13
N ASP A 8 12.43 2.68 4.09
CA ASP A 8 12.63 1.26 4.47
C ASP A 8 12.60 1.06 5.99
N ILE A 9 12.79 2.14 6.75
CA ILE A 9 12.85 2.12 8.21
C ILE A 9 11.63 2.86 8.75
N ASP A 10 10.89 2.20 9.64
CA ASP A 10 9.73 2.77 10.31
C ASP A 10 10.15 3.69 11.47
N ILE A 11 10.41 4.96 11.14
CA ILE A 11 10.74 6.01 12.12
C ILE A 11 9.46 6.62 12.75
N LEU A 12 8.29 6.35 12.15
CA LEU A 12 6.99 6.92 12.56
C LEU A 12 6.15 5.94 13.39
N PHE A 13 6.69 4.76 13.73
CA PHE A 13 6.04 3.72 14.52
C PHE A 13 4.70 3.26 13.91
N TYR A 14 4.65 3.11 12.59
CA TYR A 14 3.51 2.57 11.86
C TYR A 14 3.34 1.06 11.95
N GLU A 15 4.34 0.35 12.46
CA GLU A 15 4.35 -1.11 12.59
C GLU A 15 3.09 -1.72 13.25
N PRO A 16 2.55 -1.19 14.38
CA PRO A 16 1.32 -1.71 14.98
C PRO A 16 0.09 -1.50 14.07
N TYR A 17 0.01 -0.36 13.39
CA TYR A 17 -1.10 -0.05 12.48
C TYR A 17 -1.06 -0.96 11.25
N ALA A 18 0.13 -1.16 10.67
CA ALA A 18 0.32 -2.05 9.54
C ALA A 18 -0.10 -3.49 9.88
N ARG A 19 0.20 -3.96 11.11
CA ARG A 19 -0.23 -5.29 11.58
C ARG A 19 -1.74 -5.41 11.65
N ILE A 20 -2.41 -4.44 12.30
CA ILE A 20 -3.88 -4.46 12.43
C ILE A 20 -4.55 -4.46 11.06
N ILE A 21 -4.10 -3.59 10.15
CA ILE A 21 -4.69 -3.51 8.80
C ILE A 21 -4.46 -4.83 8.03
N ALA A 22 -3.27 -5.43 8.12
CA ALA A 22 -2.99 -6.72 7.51
C ALA A 22 -3.86 -7.85 8.09
N ASP A 23 -4.10 -7.86 9.41
CA ASP A 23 -4.96 -8.85 10.05
C ASP A 23 -6.43 -8.72 9.61
N ILE A 24 -6.93 -7.49 9.48
CA ILE A 24 -8.28 -7.23 8.94
C ILE A 24 -8.36 -7.66 7.47
N ALA A 25 -7.35 -7.32 6.66
CA ALA A 25 -7.32 -7.66 5.24
C ALA A 25 -7.29 -9.17 4.95
N LYS A 26 -6.79 -9.98 5.90
CA LYS A 26 -6.79 -11.46 5.79
C LYS A 26 -8.12 -12.10 6.18
N ASN A 27 -9.00 -11.40 6.88
CA ASN A 27 -10.24 -11.98 7.35
C ASN A 27 -11.29 -11.95 6.23
N GLU A 28 -11.59 -13.12 5.67
CA GLU A 28 -12.55 -13.29 4.58
C GLU A 28 -13.96 -12.77 4.90
N GLN A 29 -14.33 -12.69 6.19
CA GLN A 29 -15.63 -12.12 6.60
C GLN A 29 -15.78 -10.64 6.24
N TYR A 30 -14.67 -9.93 6.03
CA TYR A 30 -14.68 -8.52 5.66
C TYR A 30 -14.61 -8.30 4.15
N ASN A 31 -14.62 -9.36 3.33
CA ASN A 31 -14.59 -9.22 1.88
C ASN A 31 -15.97 -8.81 1.31
N PRO A 32 -16.02 -7.81 0.40
CA PRO A 32 -14.93 -6.98 -0.09
C PRO A 32 -14.56 -5.84 0.88
N LEU A 33 -13.26 -5.70 1.19
CA LEU A 33 -12.73 -4.68 2.08
C LEU A 33 -12.08 -3.53 1.29
N THR A 34 -12.44 -2.29 1.63
CA THR A 34 -11.77 -1.08 1.15
C THR A 34 -11.25 -0.28 2.33
N VAL A 35 -9.95 0.07 2.32
CA VAL A 35 -9.30 0.87 3.36
C VAL A 35 -8.78 2.16 2.76
N GLY A 36 -9.24 3.31 3.28
CA GLY A 36 -8.73 4.63 2.91
C GLY A 36 -7.66 5.11 3.89
N VAL A 37 -6.48 5.48 3.37
CA VAL A 37 -5.37 6.05 4.16
C VAL A 37 -5.25 7.54 3.85
N PHE A 38 -5.53 8.38 4.84
CA PHE A 38 -5.53 9.85 4.70
C PHE A 38 -4.43 10.48 5.55
N GLY A 39 -3.91 11.63 5.09
CA GLY A 39 -2.87 12.37 5.80
C GLY A 39 -2.17 13.38 4.90
N LEU A 40 -1.49 14.35 5.52
CA LEU A 40 -0.74 15.41 4.83
C LEU A 40 0.37 14.83 3.94
N TRP A 41 0.84 15.61 2.97
CA TRP A 41 2.02 15.23 2.18
C TRP A 41 3.24 15.08 3.10
N GLY A 42 4.05 14.04 2.88
CA GLY A 42 5.15 13.68 3.79
C GLY A 42 4.75 12.97 5.09
N ALA A 43 3.46 12.73 5.36
CA ALA A 43 3.01 12.02 6.57
C ALA A 43 3.29 10.50 6.57
N GLY A 44 4.14 9.98 5.68
CA GLY A 44 4.53 8.56 5.68
C GLY A 44 3.45 7.57 5.24
N LYS A 45 2.40 8.00 4.53
CA LYS A 45 1.34 7.11 3.98
C LYS A 45 1.92 6.00 3.11
N SER A 46 2.86 6.33 2.22
CA SER A 46 3.54 5.37 1.35
C SER A 46 4.34 4.35 2.15
N THR A 47 4.98 4.77 3.25
CA THR A 47 5.66 3.87 4.19
C THR A 47 4.68 2.90 4.86
N LEU A 48 3.54 3.38 5.35
CA LEU A 48 2.51 2.51 5.94
C LEU A 48 1.99 1.46 4.94
N LEU A 49 1.69 1.87 3.70
CA LEU A 49 1.25 0.95 2.64
C LEU A 49 2.31 -0.12 2.32
N LYS A 50 3.59 0.27 2.30
CA LYS A 50 4.71 -0.66 2.12
C LYS A 50 4.77 -1.70 3.24
N LEU A 51 4.70 -1.27 4.50
CA LEU A 51 4.72 -2.15 5.66
C LEU A 51 3.54 -3.15 5.66
N ILE A 52 2.34 -2.69 5.26
CA ILE A 52 1.17 -3.57 5.08
C ILE A 52 1.47 -4.63 4.01
N GLY A 53 1.98 -4.19 2.85
CA GLY A 53 2.33 -5.08 1.75
C GLY A 53 3.38 -6.13 2.13
N GLU A 54 4.41 -5.76 2.90
CA GLU A 54 5.43 -6.69 3.39
C GLU A 54 4.84 -7.76 4.33
N LYS A 55 3.90 -7.39 5.20
CA LYS A 55 3.20 -8.34 6.07
C LYS A 55 2.34 -9.32 5.29
N LEU A 56 1.67 -8.85 4.24
CA LEU A 56 0.80 -9.68 3.41
C LEU A 56 1.60 -10.58 2.45
N LYS A 57 2.74 -10.12 1.91
CA LYS A 57 3.63 -10.92 1.04
C LYS A 57 4.18 -12.19 1.70
N SER A 58 4.25 -12.22 3.03
CA SER A 58 4.71 -13.38 3.78
C SER A 58 3.71 -14.54 3.85
N GLN A 59 2.52 -14.40 3.25
CA GLN A 59 1.41 -15.34 3.38
C GLN A 59 1.13 -16.05 2.05
N ASP A 60 0.95 -17.37 2.12
CA ASP A 60 0.49 -18.16 0.97
C ASP A 60 -0.95 -17.79 0.57
N GLY A 61 -1.21 -17.71 -0.73
CA GLY A 61 -2.54 -17.40 -1.29
C GLY A 61 -2.87 -15.91 -1.41
N ILE A 62 -1.97 -15.00 -1.05
CA ILE A 62 -2.17 -13.55 -1.18
C ILE A 62 -1.23 -12.97 -2.24
N ILE A 63 -1.78 -12.23 -3.20
CA ILE A 63 -1.01 -11.48 -4.21
C ILE A 63 -1.15 -9.99 -3.90
N CYS A 64 -0.03 -9.33 -3.59
CA CYS A 64 0.00 -7.89 -3.36
C CYS A 64 0.41 -7.15 -4.63
N VAL A 65 -0.48 -6.32 -5.16
CA VAL A 65 -0.21 -5.42 -6.30
C VAL A 65 -0.12 -3.99 -5.80
N THR A 66 1.01 -3.34 -6.03
CA THR A 66 1.23 -1.92 -5.67
C THR A 66 1.19 -1.07 -6.93
N ILE A 67 0.35 -0.05 -6.93
CA ILE A 67 0.17 0.87 -8.05
C ILE A 67 0.55 2.28 -7.60
N ASN A 68 1.42 2.94 -8.34
CA ASN A 68 1.68 4.37 -8.18
C ASN A 68 0.88 5.13 -9.23
N ALA A 69 -0.19 5.80 -8.80
CA ALA A 69 -1.06 6.56 -9.70
C ALA A 69 -0.33 7.68 -10.47
N TRP A 70 0.75 8.24 -9.91
CA TRP A 70 1.55 9.28 -10.56
C TRP A 70 2.40 8.77 -11.72
N MET A 71 2.58 7.44 -11.86
CA MET A 71 3.24 6.86 -13.04
C MET A 71 2.29 6.79 -14.25
N PHE A 72 1.01 7.14 -14.07
CA PHE A 72 -0.03 7.01 -15.09
C PHE A 72 -0.72 8.35 -15.34
N GLU A 73 0.08 9.39 -15.59
CA GLU A 73 -0.43 10.74 -15.90
C GLU A 73 -1.31 10.77 -17.16
N SER A 74 -1.16 9.80 -18.08
CA SER A 74 -2.02 9.63 -19.25
C SER A 74 -2.82 8.31 -19.18
N TYR A 75 -4.09 8.36 -19.61
CA TYR A 75 -5.00 7.20 -19.63
C TYR A 75 -4.48 6.06 -20.52
N ASP A 76 -3.71 6.38 -21.56
CA ASP A 76 -3.10 5.40 -22.46
C ASP A 76 -1.95 4.61 -21.79
N ASP A 77 -1.17 5.24 -20.91
CA ASP A 77 -0.08 4.58 -20.19
C ASP A 77 -0.61 3.53 -19.21
N ALA A 78 -1.74 3.83 -18.55
CA ALA A 78 -2.40 2.89 -17.63
C ALA A 78 -2.93 1.64 -18.37
N LYS A 79 -3.50 1.83 -19.56
CA LYS A 79 -4.07 0.73 -20.35
C LYS A 79 -2.97 -0.19 -20.90
N THR A 80 -1.83 0.39 -21.29
CA THR A 80 -0.68 -0.35 -21.82
C THR A 80 0.04 -1.17 -20.75
N ALA A 81 0.12 -0.68 -19.51
CA ALA A 81 0.76 -1.44 -18.42
C ALA A 81 -0.05 -2.66 -17.93
N ILE A 82 -1.35 -2.71 -18.24
CA ILE A 82 -2.27 -3.78 -17.84
C ILE A 82 -2.46 -4.84 -18.95
N MET A 83 -2.11 -4.52 -20.21
CA MET A 83 -2.15 -5.43 -21.37
C MET A 83 -0.82 -6.15 -21.59
#